data_AF-A0A293MUR9-F1
#
_entry.id   AF-A0A293MUR9-F1
#
_cell.length_a   1.000
_cell.length_b   1.000
_cell.length_c   1.000
_cell.angle_alpha   90.00
_cell.angle_beta   90.00
_cell.angle_gamma   90.00
#
_symmetry.space_group_name_H-M   'P 1'
#
loop_
_entity.id
_entity.type
_entity.pdbx_description
1 polymer ?
#
loop_
_entity_poly.entity_id
_entity_poly.type
_entity_poly.pdbx_seq_one_letter_code
_entity_poly.pdbx_strand_id
1 'polypeptide(L)'
;MVQKRKLIEATFKRPEGMHRELYALLCSDARDNPPLLPTDSSQGYKQIKAKLGIKKVRPWRWMPFVNPARKDGVMLHHWRRVADEGKEYPFANFNKQVHVPTYSGAEYQQHLTSNSWTRAETDYLLEMCRRFDLRFLVVRDRWDTTRFARRSMEDLKERYYNICNALARARAPPGQEPKTRGFDADHERRRKEQLNKLYNRTTEQVEEEQMLLNELRKIELRKKEREKKTQDLQKLITAADNSAEARRVERKGPKKKINLQKNSKTDATAIESAGIRFPDFKTCGVSLRSHRMKLPASVGQKKTKAIEQLLQELGVELNPTPTEDVCQHFNELRNDMVLLYELKMALATCEYELQTLRHQYEVLAPDKVIEMPASSPTLLLETTKVDSPSKGKAISEIIDVGGTAGTPNRKRRAAIEQSNLLKKFKKM
;
A
#
# COMPACT_ATOMS: atom_id res chain seq x y z
N MET A 1 -34.68 18.41 67.16
CA MET A 1 -34.97 18.84 65.77
C MET A 1 -33.72 19.46 65.19
N VAL A 2 -33.09 18.81 64.21
CA VAL A 2 -32.00 19.41 63.42
C VAL A 2 -32.33 19.14 61.95
N GLN A 3 -32.79 20.18 61.25
CA GLN A 3 -33.09 20.13 59.82
C GLN A 3 -31.77 19.99 59.05
N LYS A 4 -31.62 18.87 58.31
CA LYS A 4 -30.58 18.74 57.29
C LYS A 4 -30.93 19.64 56.11
N ARG A 5 -30.14 20.71 55.91
CA ARG A 5 -30.15 21.53 54.68
C ARG A 5 -29.83 20.62 53.48
N LYS A 6 -30.72 20.57 52.49
CA LYS A 6 -30.42 19.98 51.17
C LYS A 6 -29.45 20.91 50.44
N LEU A 7 -28.27 20.41 50.07
CA LEU A 7 -27.40 21.05 49.09
C LEU A 7 -28.12 21.02 47.74
N ILE A 8 -28.31 22.18 47.11
CA ILE A 8 -28.87 22.30 45.78
C ILE A 8 -27.77 21.88 44.80
N GLU A 9 -27.91 20.69 44.23
CA GLU A 9 -27.02 20.19 43.18
C GLU A 9 -27.31 20.98 41.90
N ALA A 10 -26.31 21.70 41.40
CA ALA A 10 -26.44 22.53 40.21
C ALA A 10 -26.69 21.64 38.99
N THR A 11 -27.94 21.57 38.54
CA THR A 11 -28.29 20.90 37.28
C THR A 11 -27.74 21.71 36.12
N PHE A 12 -26.57 21.30 35.60
CA PHE A 12 -26.09 21.79 34.31
C PHE A 12 -27.17 21.47 33.25
N LYS A 13 -27.49 22.45 32.41
CA LYS A 13 -28.41 22.24 31.28
C LYS A 13 -27.61 21.79 30.06
N ARG A 14 -28.19 20.91 29.25
CA ARG A 14 -27.62 20.47 27.97
C ARG A 14 -27.40 21.68 27.05
N PRO A 15 -26.15 21.96 26.62
CA PRO A 15 -25.86 22.96 25.60
C PRO A 15 -26.63 22.72 24.30
N GLU A 16 -27.13 23.79 23.70
CA GLU A 16 -27.88 23.75 22.44
C GLU A 16 -27.00 23.21 21.31
N GLY A 17 -27.52 22.26 20.52
CA GLY A 17 -26.77 21.58 19.45
C GLY A 17 -26.04 20.30 19.86
N MET A 18 -25.92 19.99 21.16
CA MET A 18 -25.34 18.71 21.60
C MET A 18 -26.38 17.58 21.59
N HIS A 19 -26.06 16.47 20.91
CA HIS A 19 -26.92 15.29 20.89
C HIS A 19 -27.07 14.72 22.31
N ARG A 20 -28.28 14.26 22.65
CA ARG A 20 -28.63 13.77 24.00
C ARG A 20 -27.66 12.67 24.50
N GLU A 21 -27.21 11.81 23.61
CA GLU A 21 -26.29 10.71 23.92
C GLU A 21 -24.88 11.19 24.26
N LEU A 22 -24.37 12.19 23.54
CA LEU A 22 -23.09 12.83 23.83
C LEU A 22 -23.12 13.59 25.16
N TYR A 23 -24.23 14.28 25.44
CA TYR A 23 -24.39 14.96 26.73
C TYR A 23 -24.45 13.99 27.92
N ALA A 24 -25.06 12.81 27.72
CA ALA A 24 -25.13 11.77 28.74
C ALA A 24 -23.75 11.19 29.08
N LEU A 25 -22.82 11.13 28.13
CA LEU A 25 -21.43 10.72 28.35
C LEU A 25 -20.62 11.74 29.17
N LEU A 26 -20.92 13.04 29.04
CA LEU A 26 -20.29 14.10 29.83
C LEU A 26 -20.84 14.17 31.27
N CYS A 27 -22.13 13.88 31.46
CA CYS A 27 -22.79 13.95 32.76
C CYS A 27 -22.78 12.63 33.54
N SER A 28 -22.30 11.53 32.96
CA SER A 28 -21.94 10.35 33.74
C SER A 28 -20.70 10.70 34.55
N ASP A 29 -20.94 11.12 35.79
CA ASP A 29 -20.05 11.27 36.94
C ASP A 29 -18.57 10.98 36.62
N ALA A 30 -17.70 11.98 36.80
CA ALA A 30 -16.24 11.93 36.56
C ALA A 30 -15.47 10.86 37.36
N ARG A 31 -16.19 9.95 38.02
CA ARG A 31 -15.69 8.85 38.86
C ARG A 31 -15.97 7.46 38.29
N ASP A 32 -16.72 7.34 37.20
CA ASP A 32 -17.15 6.04 36.67
C ASP A 32 -16.61 5.85 35.24
N ASN A 33 -15.41 5.27 35.11
CA ASN A 33 -14.81 4.98 33.81
C ASN A 33 -15.64 3.93 33.03
N PRO A 34 -15.75 4.04 31.70
CA PRO A 34 -16.43 3.05 30.88
C PRO A 34 -15.82 1.65 31.06
N PRO A 35 -16.63 0.58 31.10
CA PRO A 35 -16.11 -0.77 31.14
C PRO A 35 -15.29 -1.07 29.87
N LEU A 36 -14.06 -1.52 30.06
CA LEU A 36 -13.10 -1.84 28.99
C LEU A 36 -13.46 -3.10 28.18
N LEU A 37 -14.46 -3.86 28.63
CA LEU A 37 -14.84 -5.12 28.01
C LEU A 37 -16.27 -5.04 27.45
N PRO A 38 -16.48 -5.42 26.18
CA PRO A 38 -17.82 -5.60 25.62
C PRO A 38 -18.59 -6.61 26.46
N THR A 39 -19.76 -6.22 26.98
CA THR A 39 -20.65 -7.14 27.68
C THR A 39 -21.75 -7.56 26.71
N ASP A 40 -21.94 -8.87 26.54
CA ASP A 40 -22.89 -9.48 25.59
C ASP A 40 -24.37 -9.36 26.04
N SER A 41 -24.67 -8.34 26.84
CA SER A 41 -26.01 -8.08 27.35
C SER A 41 -26.66 -7.03 26.47
N SER A 42 -27.73 -7.43 25.80
CA SER A 42 -28.56 -6.60 24.91
C SER A 42 -29.26 -5.39 25.58
N GLN A 43 -28.94 -5.08 26.85
CA GLN A 43 -29.55 -3.99 27.62
C GLN A 43 -28.51 -2.97 28.10
N GLY A 44 -28.14 -2.05 27.20
CA GLY A 44 -27.64 -0.70 27.54
C GLY A 44 -26.25 -0.60 28.19
N TYR A 45 -25.79 0.64 28.30
CA TYR A 45 -24.42 1.03 28.71
C TYR A 45 -24.14 0.90 30.23
N LYS A 46 -25.16 0.84 31.07
CA LYS A 46 -25.01 0.53 32.51
C LYS A 46 -25.87 -0.68 32.84
N GLN A 47 -25.24 -1.79 33.21
CA GLN A 47 -25.91 -2.94 33.83
C GLN A 47 -26.71 -2.41 35.02
N ILE A 48 -28.05 -2.42 34.92
CA ILE A 48 -28.91 -2.34 36.10
C ILE A 48 -28.44 -3.49 36.98
N LYS A 49 -27.90 -3.18 38.18
CA LYS A 49 -27.42 -4.14 39.19
C LYS A 49 -28.16 -5.46 39.01
N ALA A 50 -27.43 -6.54 38.72
CA ALA A 50 -28.01 -7.83 38.35
C ALA A 50 -29.24 -8.10 39.22
N LYS A 51 -30.42 -8.17 38.61
CA LYS A 51 -31.67 -8.48 39.32
C LYS A 51 -31.61 -9.95 39.72
N LEU A 52 -30.83 -10.23 40.75
CA LEU A 52 -30.80 -11.49 41.48
C LEU A 52 -32.15 -11.58 42.18
N GLY A 53 -33.19 -11.99 41.44
CA GLY A 53 -34.44 -12.39 42.05
C GLY A 53 -34.17 -13.51 43.07
N ILE A 54 -35.11 -13.72 44.00
CA ILE A 54 -35.10 -14.80 44.98
C ILE A 54 -35.35 -16.14 44.27
N LYS A 55 -34.53 -16.48 43.27
CA LYS A 55 -34.53 -17.78 42.61
C LYS A 55 -33.50 -18.64 43.31
N LYS A 56 -33.91 -19.84 43.70
CA LYS A 56 -33.00 -20.86 44.23
C LYS A 56 -31.82 -21.04 43.27
N VAL A 57 -30.60 -20.87 43.77
CA VAL A 57 -29.38 -21.03 42.98
C VAL A 57 -29.36 -22.45 42.43
N ARG A 58 -29.03 -22.59 41.14
CA ARG A 58 -28.95 -23.91 40.49
C ARG A 58 -27.80 -24.69 41.14
N PRO A 59 -28.04 -25.92 41.67
CA PRO A 59 -27.02 -26.67 42.36
C PRO A 59 -25.97 -27.21 41.38
N TRP A 60 -24.72 -27.18 41.81
CA TRP A 60 -23.56 -27.73 41.10
C TRP A 60 -22.93 -28.84 41.93
N ARG A 61 -22.44 -29.88 41.27
CA ARG A 61 -21.74 -31.00 41.90
C ARG A 61 -20.43 -31.25 41.15
N TRP A 62 -19.38 -31.58 41.90
CA TRP A 62 -18.14 -32.11 41.35
C TRP A 62 -18.41 -33.56 40.90
N MET A 63 -18.50 -33.78 39.60
CA MET A 63 -18.91 -35.09 39.04
C MET A 63 -17.80 -35.68 38.17
N PRO A 64 -17.56 -37.00 38.26
CA PRO A 64 -16.71 -37.71 37.32
C PRO A 64 -17.37 -37.73 35.94
N PHE A 65 -16.55 -37.66 34.88
CA PHE A 65 -17.00 -37.82 33.51
C PHE A 65 -15.88 -38.42 32.65
N VAL A 66 -16.27 -39.15 31.62
CA VAL A 66 -15.37 -39.58 30.55
C VAL A 66 -15.49 -38.57 29.41
N ASN A 67 -14.37 -38.16 28.83
CA ASN A 67 -14.38 -37.28 27.65
C ASN A 67 -14.38 -38.15 26.37
N PRO A 68 -15.48 -38.20 25.60
CA PRO A 68 -15.58 -38.98 24.36
C PRO A 68 -14.53 -38.62 23.30
N ALA A 69 -14.01 -37.39 23.36
CA ALA A 69 -12.95 -36.93 22.48
C ALA A 69 -11.59 -37.60 22.72
N ARG A 70 -11.42 -38.31 23.85
CA ARG A 70 -10.20 -39.03 24.20
C ARG A 70 -10.37 -40.53 23.93
N LYS A 71 -9.28 -41.19 23.53
CA LYS A 71 -9.23 -42.63 23.25
C LYS A 71 -8.74 -43.48 24.43
N ASP A 72 -8.28 -42.84 25.50
CA ASP A 72 -7.62 -43.48 26.65
C ASP A 72 -8.59 -43.81 27.80
N GLY A 73 -9.87 -43.43 27.69
CA GLY A 73 -10.88 -43.71 28.71
C GLY A 73 -10.65 -43.02 30.06
N VAL A 74 -9.78 -42.01 30.12
CA VAL A 74 -9.43 -41.34 31.37
C VAL A 74 -10.66 -40.67 31.98
N MET A 75 -10.92 -40.98 33.25
CA MET A 75 -11.98 -40.38 34.03
C MET A 75 -11.52 -39.04 34.60
N LEU A 76 -12.15 -37.96 34.16
CA LEU A 76 -11.89 -36.60 34.61
C LEU A 76 -13.01 -36.11 35.53
N HIS A 77 -12.79 -35.01 36.24
CA HIS A 77 -13.81 -34.42 37.09
C HIS A 77 -14.07 -32.96 36.69
N HIS A 78 -15.33 -32.53 36.71
CA HIS A 78 -15.73 -31.17 36.38
C HIS A 78 -16.95 -30.76 37.20
N TRP A 79 -17.04 -29.47 37.53
CA TRP A 79 -18.25 -28.90 38.14
C TRP A 79 -19.35 -28.90 37.09
N ARG A 80 -20.41 -29.67 37.33
CA ARG A 80 -21.57 -29.74 36.45
C ARG A 80 -22.83 -29.42 37.24
N ARG A 81 -23.86 -28.92 36.54
CA ARG A 81 -25.17 -28.74 37.15
C ARG A 81 -25.74 -30.12 37.45
N VAL A 82 -26.45 -30.26 38.58
CA VAL A 82 -27.08 -31.54 38.95
C VAL A 82 -28.06 -32.01 37.85
N ALA A 83 -28.75 -31.08 37.18
CA ALA A 83 -29.63 -31.39 36.05
C ALA A 83 -28.92 -31.88 34.76
N ASP A 84 -27.59 -31.82 34.70
CA ASP A 84 -26.77 -32.28 33.59
C ASP A 84 -26.03 -33.60 33.93
N GLU A 85 -26.40 -34.26 35.03
CA GLU A 85 -25.91 -35.59 35.38
C GLU A 85 -26.32 -36.59 34.28
N GLY A 86 -25.38 -37.44 33.88
CA GLY A 86 -25.57 -38.41 32.78
C GLY A 86 -25.47 -37.84 31.36
N LYS A 87 -25.42 -36.51 31.17
CA LYS A 87 -25.22 -35.92 29.84
C LYS A 87 -23.78 -36.08 29.37
N GLU A 88 -23.61 -36.28 28.07
CA GLU A 88 -22.30 -36.27 27.42
C GLU A 88 -21.54 -34.98 27.72
N TYR A 89 -20.21 -35.05 27.77
CA TYR A 89 -19.38 -33.89 28.07
C TYR A 89 -19.58 -32.81 26.98
N PRO A 90 -20.13 -31.63 27.32
CA PRO A 90 -20.52 -30.64 26.31
C PRO A 90 -19.36 -30.18 25.43
N PHE A 91 -18.14 -30.19 25.98
CA PHE A 91 -16.97 -29.72 25.26
C PHE A 91 -16.37 -30.75 24.29
N ALA A 92 -16.82 -32.00 24.32
CA ALA A 92 -16.36 -33.04 23.40
C ALA A 92 -16.64 -32.68 21.94
N ASN A 93 -17.77 -32.02 21.69
CA ASN A 93 -18.20 -31.58 20.36
C ASN A 93 -17.28 -30.54 19.72
N PHE A 94 -16.45 -29.86 20.52
CA PHE A 94 -15.48 -28.86 20.01
C PHE A 94 -14.11 -29.45 19.73
N ASN A 95 -13.92 -30.76 19.84
CA ASN A 95 -12.66 -31.42 19.51
C ASN A 95 -12.40 -31.40 18.00
N LYS A 96 -11.77 -30.34 17.51
CA LYS A 96 -11.33 -30.22 16.11
C LYS A 96 -9.94 -30.82 15.96
N GLN A 97 -9.85 -31.97 15.29
CA GLN A 97 -8.58 -32.62 15.02
C GLN A 97 -7.93 -32.07 13.75
N VAL A 98 -6.61 -31.86 13.81
CA VAL A 98 -5.83 -31.41 12.65
C VAL A 98 -5.49 -32.59 11.77
N HIS A 99 -5.86 -32.53 10.49
CA HIS A 99 -5.51 -33.57 9.53
C HIS A 99 -4.07 -33.43 9.05
N VAL A 100 -3.22 -34.40 9.41
CA VAL A 100 -1.84 -34.52 8.93
C VAL A 100 -1.80 -35.53 7.79
N PRO A 101 -1.22 -35.20 6.62
CA PRO A 101 -1.20 -36.12 5.48
C PRO A 101 -0.39 -37.38 5.78
N THR A 102 -0.82 -38.48 5.18
CA THR A 102 -0.07 -39.74 5.08
C THR A 102 0.39 -39.94 3.63
N TYR A 103 1.48 -40.66 3.44
CA TYR A 103 2.00 -41.02 2.12
C TYR A 103 2.36 -42.50 2.04
N SER A 104 2.33 -43.04 0.84
CA SER A 104 2.83 -44.37 0.51
C SER A 104 4.33 -44.37 0.22
N GLY A 105 4.96 -45.55 0.19
CA GLY A 105 6.37 -45.67 -0.19
C GLY A 105 6.67 -45.19 -1.61
N ALA A 106 5.75 -45.43 -2.56
CA ALA A 106 5.87 -44.98 -3.94
C ALA A 106 5.81 -43.45 -4.04
N GLU A 107 4.85 -42.81 -3.36
CA GLU A 107 4.74 -41.35 -3.31
C GLU A 107 6.00 -40.72 -2.70
N TYR A 108 6.59 -41.37 -1.68
CA TYR A 108 7.83 -40.88 -1.09
C TYR A 108 8.97 -40.87 -2.11
N GLN A 109 9.18 -41.99 -2.81
CA GLN A 109 10.27 -42.14 -3.77
C GLN A 109 10.13 -41.19 -4.97
N GLN A 110 8.90 -40.98 -5.45
CA GLN A 110 8.63 -40.16 -6.63
C GLN A 110 8.64 -38.66 -6.35
N HIS A 111 8.16 -38.22 -5.18
CA HIS A 111 7.85 -36.80 -4.95
C HIS A 111 8.43 -36.19 -3.68
N LEU A 112 8.85 -37.00 -2.70
CA LEU A 112 9.24 -36.51 -1.37
C LEU A 112 10.73 -36.70 -1.03
N THR A 113 11.51 -37.30 -1.93
CA THR A 113 12.96 -37.46 -1.75
C THR A 113 13.65 -36.10 -1.60
N SER A 114 14.68 -36.05 -0.77
CA SER A 114 15.44 -34.84 -0.49
C SER A 114 16.84 -35.19 -0.06
N ASN A 115 17.82 -34.38 -0.46
CA ASN A 115 19.22 -34.60 -0.11
C ASN A 115 19.50 -34.34 1.38
N SER A 116 18.68 -33.51 2.03
CA SER A 116 18.87 -33.13 3.43
C SER A 116 17.97 -33.91 4.39
N TRP A 117 16.97 -34.66 3.91
CA TRP A 117 16.01 -35.38 4.74
C TRP A 117 15.94 -36.87 4.40
N THR A 118 16.04 -37.71 5.41
CA THR A 118 15.80 -39.15 5.25
C THR A 118 14.31 -39.49 5.36
N ARG A 119 13.93 -40.67 4.88
CA ARG A 119 12.55 -41.16 5.00
C ARG A 119 12.16 -41.34 6.47
N ALA A 120 13.02 -41.95 7.27
CA ALA A 120 12.79 -42.17 8.70
C ALA A 120 12.61 -40.85 9.46
N GLU A 121 13.43 -39.83 9.13
CA GLU A 121 13.31 -38.49 9.72
C GLU A 121 11.99 -37.81 9.29
N THR A 122 11.56 -38.02 8.04
CA THR A 122 10.29 -37.48 7.53
C THR A 122 9.08 -38.16 8.16
N ASP A 123 9.12 -39.49 8.32
CA ASP A 123 8.08 -40.28 8.99
C ASP A 123 7.93 -39.80 10.45
N TYR A 124 9.05 -39.59 11.13
CA TYR A 124 9.08 -39.07 12.49
C TYR A 124 8.52 -37.65 12.58
N LEU A 125 8.86 -36.75 11.64
CA LEU A 125 8.25 -35.42 11.57
C LEU A 125 6.72 -35.49 11.48
N LEU A 126 6.17 -36.32 10.59
CA LEU A 126 4.72 -36.45 10.46
C LEU A 126 4.08 -37.09 11.70
N GLU A 127 4.75 -38.02 12.36
CA GLU A 127 4.31 -38.59 13.64
C GLU A 127 4.23 -37.51 14.74
N MET A 128 5.28 -36.72 14.90
CA MET A 128 5.33 -35.64 15.88
C MET A 128 4.26 -34.57 15.59
N CYS A 129 4.08 -34.24 14.32
CA CYS A 129 3.01 -33.36 13.84
C CYS A 129 1.61 -33.89 14.19
N ARG A 130 1.37 -35.21 14.11
CA ARG A 130 0.12 -35.85 14.53
C ARG A 130 -0.06 -35.84 16.04
N ARG A 131 1.00 -36.17 16.79
CA ARG A 131 0.97 -36.28 18.25
C ARG A 131 0.77 -34.94 18.95
N PHE A 132 1.25 -33.86 18.35
CA PHE A 132 1.24 -32.52 18.93
C PHE A 132 0.42 -31.51 18.12
N ASP A 133 -0.52 -31.96 17.29
CA ASP A 133 -1.48 -31.12 16.56
C ASP A 133 -0.82 -29.95 15.80
N LEU A 134 0.28 -30.21 15.09
CA LEU A 134 1.09 -29.22 14.37
C LEU A 134 1.63 -28.05 15.22
N ARG A 135 1.70 -28.21 16.54
CA ARG A 135 2.33 -27.21 17.43
C ARG A 135 3.85 -27.29 17.28
N PHE A 136 4.38 -26.67 16.23
CA PHE A 136 5.80 -26.75 15.85
C PHE A 136 6.78 -26.35 16.97
N LEU A 137 6.37 -25.49 17.91
CA LEU A 137 7.17 -25.19 19.10
C LEU A 137 7.40 -26.43 19.97
N VAL A 138 6.34 -27.23 20.19
CA VAL A 138 6.39 -28.48 20.95
C VAL A 138 7.09 -29.57 20.14
N VAL A 139 6.81 -29.66 18.84
CA VAL A 139 7.47 -30.62 17.94
C VAL A 139 8.99 -30.42 17.95
N ARG A 140 9.46 -29.17 17.86
CA ARG A 140 10.89 -28.84 17.92
C ARG A 140 11.48 -29.15 19.30
N ASP A 141 10.78 -28.81 20.38
CA ASP A 141 11.25 -29.08 21.75
C ASP A 141 11.40 -30.57 22.04
N ARG A 142 10.46 -31.39 21.56
CA ARG A 142 10.45 -32.85 21.73
C ARG A 142 11.22 -33.60 20.64
N TRP A 143 11.92 -32.89 19.75
CA TRP A 143 12.62 -33.49 18.62
C TRP A 143 13.79 -34.34 19.10
N ASP A 144 13.88 -35.59 18.63
CA ASP A 144 14.97 -36.48 18.98
C ASP A 144 16.27 -36.12 18.25
N THR A 145 17.07 -35.28 18.90
CA THR A 145 18.40 -34.88 18.40
C THR A 145 19.48 -35.94 18.59
N THR A 146 19.18 -37.07 19.24
CA THR A 146 20.13 -38.18 19.37
C THR A 146 20.08 -39.08 18.14
N ARG A 147 18.89 -39.26 17.55
CA ARG A 147 18.67 -40.06 16.36
C ARG A 147 18.76 -39.27 15.06
N PHE A 148 18.38 -38.00 15.09
CA PHE A 148 18.31 -37.14 13.90
C PHE A 148 19.10 -35.85 14.10
N ALA A 149 19.43 -35.20 12.97
CA ALA A 149 20.08 -33.89 13.00
C ALA A 149 19.21 -32.87 13.75
N ARG A 150 19.87 -31.90 14.40
CA ARG A 150 19.18 -30.78 15.03
C ARG A 150 18.59 -29.88 13.96
N ARG A 151 17.28 -29.69 13.98
CA ARG A 151 16.53 -28.84 13.04
C ARG A 151 16.01 -27.58 13.70
N SER A 152 15.99 -26.48 12.96
CA SER A 152 15.27 -25.28 13.37
C SER A 152 13.76 -25.48 13.25
N MET A 153 12.97 -24.57 13.82
CA MET A 153 11.51 -24.63 13.65
C MET A 153 11.13 -24.45 12.17
N GLU A 154 11.89 -23.60 11.48
CA GLU A 154 11.71 -23.21 10.10
C GLU A 154 11.94 -24.42 9.19
N ASP A 155 13.01 -25.18 9.42
CA ASP A 155 13.30 -26.38 8.63
C ASP A 155 12.21 -27.46 8.80
N LEU A 156 11.70 -27.64 10.02
CA LEU A 156 10.60 -28.57 10.30
C LEU A 156 9.31 -28.16 9.58
N LYS A 157 8.98 -26.87 9.60
CA LYS A 157 7.81 -26.32 8.89
C LYS A 157 7.97 -26.41 7.39
N GLU A 158 9.13 -26.00 6.89
CA GLU A 158 9.49 -26.04 5.47
C GLU A 158 9.33 -27.45 4.92
N ARG A 159 9.93 -28.44 5.58
CA ARG A 159 9.77 -29.85 5.19
C ARG A 159 8.31 -30.28 5.21
N TYR A 160 7.57 -29.96 6.27
CA TYR A 160 6.17 -30.33 6.41
C TYR A 160 5.27 -29.75 5.30
N TYR A 161 5.38 -28.45 5.03
CA TYR A 161 4.57 -27.79 4.01
C TYR A 161 4.97 -28.20 2.60
N ASN A 162 6.27 -28.45 2.35
CA ASN A 162 6.73 -29.00 1.07
C ASN A 162 6.12 -30.38 0.81
N ILE A 163 6.04 -31.26 1.81
CA ILE A 163 5.36 -32.56 1.68
C ILE A 163 3.87 -32.36 1.41
N CYS A 164 3.21 -31.48 2.15
CA CYS A 164 1.78 -31.20 1.93
C CYS A 164 1.52 -30.74 0.49
N ASN A 165 2.35 -29.83 -0.03
CA ASN A 165 2.21 -29.28 -1.36
C ASN A 165 2.56 -30.31 -2.45
N ALA A 166 3.60 -31.12 -2.25
CA ALA A 166 3.98 -32.19 -3.17
C ALA A 166 2.87 -33.25 -3.27
N LEU A 167 2.31 -33.68 -2.14
CA LEU A 167 1.18 -34.63 -2.13
C LEU A 167 -0.10 -34.02 -2.70
N ALA A 168 -0.37 -32.74 -2.43
CA ALA A 168 -1.54 -32.07 -3.00
C ALA A 168 -1.44 -32.01 -4.53
N ARG A 169 -0.23 -31.77 -5.08
CA ARG A 169 0.01 -31.76 -6.52
C ARG A 169 -0.06 -33.15 -7.14
N ALA A 170 0.56 -34.15 -6.51
CA ALA A 170 0.55 -35.52 -7.02
C ALA A 170 -0.86 -36.15 -7.03
N ARG A 171 -1.74 -35.71 -6.12
CA ARG A 171 -3.11 -36.20 -5.98
C ARG A 171 -4.15 -35.30 -6.66
N ALA A 172 -3.74 -34.19 -7.28
CA ALA A 172 -4.65 -33.27 -7.94
C ALA A 172 -5.23 -33.94 -9.19
N PRO A 173 -6.56 -33.86 -9.41
CA PRO A 173 -7.14 -34.34 -10.65
C PRO A 173 -6.70 -33.46 -11.83
N PRO A 174 -6.60 -34.03 -13.04
CA PRO A 174 -6.17 -33.28 -14.22
C PRO A 174 -7.09 -32.08 -14.46
N GLY A 175 -6.48 -30.89 -14.57
CA GLY A 175 -7.20 -29.62 -14.81
C GLY A 175 -7.60 -28.84 -13.54
N GLN A 176 -7.35 -29.37 -12.34
CA GLN A 176 -7.58 -28.62 -11.09
C GLN A 176 -6.26 -28.20 -10.44
N GLU A 177 -6.08 -26.90 -10.24
CA GLU A 177 -4.90 -26.35 -9.55
C GLU A 177 -4.96 -26.68 -8.04
N PRO A 178 -3.96 -27.37 -7.47
CA PRO A 178 -3.94 -27.70 -6.06
C PRO A 178 -3.73 -26.44 -5.22
N LYS A 179 -4.51 -26.31 -4.14
CA LYS A 179 -4.35 -25.21 -3.17
C LYS A 179 -3.03 -25.36 -2.42
N THR A 180 -2.00 -24.67 -2.92
CA THR A 180 -0.66 -24.68 -2.36
C THR A 180 -0.61 -23.85 -1.08
N ARG A 181 0.00 -24.39 -0.03
CA ARG A 181 0.25 -23.67 1.22
C ARG A 181 1.59 -22.96 1.11
N GLY A 182 1.58 -21.63 1.06
CA GLY A 182 2.81 -20.83 1.05
C GLY A 182 3.44 -20.76 2.44
N PHE A 183 4.65 -21.28 2.59
CA PHE A 183 5.51 -21.06 3.75
C PHE A 183 6.90 -20.67 3.25
N ASP A 184 7.30 -19.43 3.52
CA ASP A 184 8.63 -18.92 3.20
C ASP A 184 9.52 -19.02 4.43
N ALA A 185 10.39 -20.03 4.44
CA ALA A 185 11.29 -20.31 5.55
C ALA A 185 12.36 -19.23 5.71
N ASP A 186 12.88 -18.68 4.61
CA ASP A 186 13.91 -17.64 4.62
C ASP A 186 13.37 -16.30 5.11
N HIS A 187 12.12 -15.97 4.74
CA HIS A 187 11.44 -14.83 5.31
C HIS A 187 11.24 -14.98 6.83
N GLU A 188 10.79 -16.15 7.30
CA GLU A 188 10.57 -16.36 8.73
C GLU A 188 11.89 -16.36 9.53
N ARG A 189 12.98 -16.91 8.98
CA ARG A 189 14.33 -16.81 9.57
C ARG A 189 14.76 -15.35 9.71
N ARG A 190 14.70 -14.56 8.63
CA ARG A 190 15.06 -13.13 8.63
C ARG A 190 14.20 -12.32 9.59
N ARG A 191 12.89 -12.58 9.62
CA ARG A 191 11.93 -11.93 10.54
C ARG A 191 12.31 -12.18 12.01
N LYS A 192 12.65 -13.43 12.37
CA LYS A 192 13.08 -13.78 13.72
C LYS A 192 14.42 -13.18 14.09
N GLU A 193 15.36 -13.15 13.14
CA GLU A 193 16.66 -12.53 13.33
C GLU A 193 16.51 -11.02 13.64
N GLN A 194 15.66 -10.31 12.90
CA GLN A 194 15.36 -8.90 13.16
C GLN A 194 14.75 -8.68 14.55
N LEU A 195 13.80 -9.53 14.94
CA LEU A 195 13.17 -9.45 16.26
C LEU A 195 14.20 -9.72 17.38
N ASN A 196 15.07 -10.71 17.20
CA ASN A 196 16.13 -11.02 18.15
C ASN A 196 17.14 -9.88 18.28
N LYS A 197 17.49 -9.19 17.18
CA LYS A 197 18.35 -7.99 17.22
C LYS A 197 17.74 -6.90 18.09
N LEU A 198 16.43 -6.67 17.98
CA LEU A 198 15.73 -5.68 18.81
C LEU A 198 15.62 -6.14 20.27
N TYR A 199 15.30 -7.42 20.49
CA TYR A 199 15.13 -7.98 21.83
C TYR A 199 16.44 -8.01 22.63
N ASN A 200 17.56 -8.31 21.96
CA ASN A 200 18.89 -8.35 22.57
C ASN A 200 19.61 -7.00 22.57
N ARG A 201 18.94 -5.91 22.20
CA ARG A 201 19.53 -4.58 22.16
C ARG A 201 19.92 -4.14 23.57
N THR A 202 21.19 -3.79 23.77
CA THR A 202 21.68 -3.30 25.07
C THR A 202 21.35 -1.82 25.25
N THR A 203 21.31 -1.34 26.50
CA THR A 203 21.09 0.08 26.79
C THR A 203 22.16 0.97 26.15
N GLU A 204 23.42 0.53 26.16
CA GLU A 204 24.54 1.23 25.50
C GLU A 204 24.31 1.39 24.00
N GLN A 205 23.85 0.33 23.31
CA GLN A 205 23.50 0.41 21.89
C GLN A 205 22.29 1.33 21.63
N VAL A 206 21.38 1.48 22.61
CA VAL A 206 20.30 2.47 22.50
C VAL A 206 20.85 3.88 22.55
N GLU A 207 21.71 4.16 23.52
CA GLU A 207 22.31 5.48 23.71
C GLU A 207 23.23 5.87 22.55
N GLU A 208 24.05 4.95 22.05
CA GLU A 208 24.91 5.15 20.89
C GLU A 208 24.09 5.45 19.63
N GLU A 209 23.05 4.66 19.33
CA GLU A 209 22.17 4.93 18.18
C GLU A 209 21.50 6.30 18.31
N GLN A 210 21.07 6.67 19.52
CA GLN A 210 20.46 7.98 19.77
C GLN A 210 21.47 9.13 19.58
N MET A 211 22.73 8.92 19.96
CA MET A 211 23.82 9.86 19.72
C MET A 211 24.09 10.01 18.22
N LEU A 212 24.22 8.89 17.49
CA LEU A 212 24.42 8.87 16.04
C LEU A 212 23.28 9.56 15.29
N LEU A 213 22.02 9.34 15.69
CA LEU A 213 20.87 10.04 15.11
C LEU A 213 20.92 11.55 15.35
N ASN A 214 21.36 11.97 16.54
CA ASN A 214 21.55 13.40 16.85
C ASN A 214 22.68 14.01 16.02
N GLU A 215 23.79 13.29 15.82
CA GLU A 215 24.89 13.72 14.97
C GLU A 215 24.50 13.79 13.49
N LEU A 216 23.78 12.78 12.99
CA LEU A 216 23.24 12.77 11.64
C LEU A 216 22.37 14.01 11.40
N ARG A 217 21.48 14.33 12.34
CA ARG A 217 20.65 15.55 12.26
C ARG A 217 21.47 16.83 12.22
N LYS A 218 22.57 16.90 12.99
CA LYS A 218 23.51 18.05 12.94
C LYS A 218 24.20 18.14 11.57
N ILE A 219 24.61 17.01 10.99
CA ILE A 219 25.23 16.96 9.66
C ILE A 219 24.25 17.40 8.57
N GLU A 220 23.01 16.91 8.61
CA GLU A 220 21.95 17.29 7.67
C GLU A 220 21.65 18.79 7.75
N LEU A 221 21.56 19.36 8.95
CA LEU A 221 21.35 20.79 9.13
C LEU A 221 22.49 21.61 8.53
N ARG A 222 23.75 21.26 8.83
CA ARG A 222 24.93 21.93 8.25
C ARG A 222 25.00 21.78 6.73
N LYS A 223 24.59 20.64 6.19
CA LYS A 223 24.50 20.42 4.73
C LYS A 223 23.47 21.38 4.12
N LYS A 224 22.28 21.49 4.72
CA LYS A 224 21.22 22.40 4.26
C LYS A 224 21.63 23.87 4.35
N GLU A 225 22.35 24.27 5.41
CA GLU A 225 22.89 25.63 5.53
C GLU A 225 23.93 25.95 4.46
N ARG A 226 24.86 25.01 4.19
CA ARG A 226 25.83 25.17 3.10
C ARG A 226 25.14 25.29 1.75
N GLU A 227 24.16 24.43 1.48
CA GLU A 227 23.38 24.45 0.26
C GLU A 227 22.61 25.77 0.09
N LYS A 228 22.02 26.31 1.17
CA LYS A 228 21.39 27.64 1.15
C LYS A 228 22.40 28.74 0.86
N LYS A 229 23.57 28.73 1.50
CA LYS A 229 24.63 29.71 1.26
C LYS A 229 25.15 29.65 -0.17
N THR A 230 25.34 28.47 -0.73
CA THR A 230 25.74 28.32 -2.14
C THR A 230 24.66 28.80 -3.10
N GLN A 231 23.38 28.50 -2.82
CA GLN A 231 22.26 29.01 -3.61
C GLN A 231 22.16 30.54 -3.55
N ASP A 232 22.33 31.14 -2.38
CA ASP A 232 22.28 32.60 -2.23
C ASP A 232 23.50 33.28 -2.88
N LEU A 233 24.69 32.69 -2.80
CA LEU A 233 25.87 33.15 -3.54
C LEU A 233 25.65 33.07 -5.05
N GLN A 234 25.08 31.97 -5.54
CA GLN A 234 24.79 31.78 -6.96
C GLN A 234 23.75 32.80 -7.47
N LYS A 235 22.71 33.09 -6.69
CA LYS A 235 21.76 34.19 -6.99
C LYS A 235 22.45 35.54 -7.07
N LEU A 236 23.41 35.81 -6.18
CA LEU A 236 24.14 37.08 -6.17
C LEU A 236 25.02 37.23 -7.42
N ILE A 237 25.70 36.15 -7.83
CA ILE A 237 26.47 36.10 -9.07
C ILE A 237 25.55 36.34 -10.28
N THR A 238 24.42 35.63 -10.38
CA THR A 238 23.45 35.84 -11.47
C THR A 238 22.89 37.26 -11.50
N ALA A 239 22.61 37.86 -10.34
CA ALA A 239 22.16 39.25 -10.26
C ALA A 239 23.24 40.25 -10.70
N ALA A 240 24.50 40.00 -10.35
CA ALA A 240 25.63 40.80 -10.79
C ALA A 240 25.86 40.70 -12.31
N ASP A 241 25.81 39.49 -12.87
CA ASP A 241 25.93 39.25 -14.32
C ASP A 241 24.80 39.94 -15.10
N ASN A 242 23.55 39.85 -14.61
CA ASN A 242 22.41 40.55 -15.22
C ASN A 242 22.56 42.08 -15.16
N SER A 243 23.09 42.63 -14.05
CA SER A 243 23.36 44.07 -13.94
C SER A 243 24.54 44.51 -14.81
N ALA A 244 25.54 43.66 -15.01
CA ALA A 244 26.68 43.94 -15.88
C ALA A 244 26.25 43.93 -17.36
N GLU A 245 25.36 43.02 -17.74
CA GLU A 245 24.79 42.98 -19.09
C GLU A 245 23.87 44.18 -19.36
N ALA A 246 23.06 44.61 -18.39
CA ALA A 246 22.26 45.83 -18.50
C ALA A 246 23.12 47.10 -18.71
N ARG A 247 24.26 47.21 -18.03
CA ARG A 247 25.22 48.33 -18.25
C ARG A 247 25.97 48.24 -19.58
N ARG A 248 26.15 47.04 -20.15
CA ARG A 248 26.73 46.86 -21.49
C ARG A 248 25.75 47.24 -22.61
N VAL A 249 24.44 47.10 -22.37
CA VAL A 249 23.39 47.50 -23.33
C VAL A 249 23.25 49.03 -23.45
N GLU A 250 23.55 49.81 -22.41
CA GLU A 250 23.49 51.29 -22.50
C GLU A 250 24.68 51.95 -23.23
N ARG A 251 25.82 51.26 -23.40
CA ARG A 251 27.00 51.83 -24.06
C ARG A 251 27.10 51.55 -25.57
N LYS A 252 26.07 50.97 -26.20
CA LYS A 252 26.05 50.77 -27.66
C LYS A 252 24.71 51.21 -28.27
N GLY A 253 24.75 52.33 -28.99
CA GLY A 253 23.70 52.75 -29.92
C GLY A 253 23.45 51.73 -31.05
N PRO A 254 22.36 51.88 -31.82
CA PRO A 254 21.78 50.80 -32.59
C PRO A 254 22.62 50.50 -33.84
N LYS A 255 23.31 49.36 -33.83
CA LYS A 255 23.76 48.71 -35.07
C LYS A 255 23.10 47.34 -35.19
N LYS A 256 22.58 47.10 -36.40
CA LYS A 256 21.81 45.94 -36.85
C LYS A 256 22.40 44.62 -36.35
N LYS A 257 21.58 43.82 -35.68
CA LYS A 257 21.91 42.47 -35.21
C LYS A 257 22.01 41.52 -36.41
N ILE A 258 23.22 41.05 -36.69
CA ILE A 258 23.46 39.78 -37.38
C ILE A 258 23.44 38.70 -36.31
N ASN A 259 22.53 37.73 -36.47
CA ASN A 259 22.31 36.63 -35.55
C ASN A 259 23.39 35.56 -35.80
N LEU A 260 24.48 35.59 -35.03
CA LEU A 260 25.46 34.51 -35.03
C LEU A 260 25.05 33.48 -33.98
N GLN A 261 24.52 32.36 -34.45
CA GLN A 261 24.19 31.18 -33.66
C GLN A 261 25.43 30.71 -32.89
N LYS A 262 25.37 30.78 -31.55
CA LYS A 262 26.24 29.96 -30.70
C LYS A 262 25.67 28.54 -30.73
N ASN A 263 26.38 27.64 -31.40
CA ASN A 263 26.23 26.21 -31.19
C ASN A 263 26.54 25.89 -29.72
N SER A 264 25.49 25.66 -28.92
CA SER A 264 25.61 24.83 -27.72
C SER A 264 25.74 23.39 -28.19
N LYS A 265 26.92 22.80 -27.96
CA LYS A 265 27.08 21.35 -27.98
C LYS A 265 26.02 20.75 -27.06
N THR A 266 25.08 20.03 -27.64
CA THR A 266 24.17 19.15 -26.93
C THR A 266 25.00 17.99 -26.38
N ASP A 267 25.28 18.02 -25.08
CA ASP A 267 25.61 16.79 -24.36
C ASP A 267 24.38 15.88 -24.42
N ALA A 268 24.50 14.85 -25.23
CA ALA A 268 23.58 13.72 -25.27
C ALA A 268 23.84 12.88 -24.02
N THR A 269 23.28 13.27 -22.87
CA THR A 269 23.10 12.43 -21.66
C THR A 269 22.22 13.14 -20.63
N ALA A 270 21.04 13.57 -21.05
CA ALA A 270 19.94 13.88 -20.14
C ALA A 270 18.62 13.72 -20.90
N ILE A 271 18.15 12.48 -21.01
CA ILE A 271 16.70 12.25 -21.11
C ILE A 271 16.17 12.75 -19.77
N GLU A 272 15.76 14.02 -19.72
CA GLU A 272 15.03 14.57 -18.60
C GLU A 272 13.83 13.67 -18.38
N SER A 273 13.88 12.88 -17.31
CA SER A 273 12.80 11.98 -16.94
C SER A 273 11.53 12.82 -16.83
N ALA A 274 10.60 12.62 -17.76
CA ALA A 274 9.17 12.93 -17.63
C ALA A 274 8.54 12.05 -16.53
N GLY A 275 9.21 12.02 -15.39
CA GLY A 275 9.11 11.00 -14.37
C GLY A 275 8.01 11.32 -13.39
N ILE A 276 6.97 10.49 -13.31
CA ILE A 276 6.09 10.52 -12.15
C ILE A 276 6.96 10.29 -10.91
N ARG A 277 7.16 11.32 -10.08
CA ARG A 277 7.88 11.18 -8.80
C ARG A 277 6.94 10.58 -7.77
N PHE A 278 6.90 9.26 -7.72
CA PHE A 278 6.16 8.53 -6.69
C PHE A 278 6.72 8.90 -5.29
N PRO A 279 5.87 9.04 -4.26
CA PRO A 279 6.34 9.44 -2.94
C PRO A 279 7.26 8.38 -2.32
N ASP A 280 8.53 8.71 -2.14
CA ASP A 280 9.43 7.95 -1.27
C ASP A 280 9.09 8.24 0.19
N PHE A 281 8.40 7.30 0.85
CA PHE A 281 8.14 7.41 2.29
C PHE A 281 9.45 7.23 3.07
N LYS A 282 10.09 8.35 3.41
CA LYS A 282 11.30 8.43 4.25
C LYS A 282 11.01 8.54 5.75
N THR A 283 9.74 8.48 6.15
CA THR A 283 9.32 8.51 7.56
C THR A 283 9.47 7.11 8.16
N CYS A 284 10.27 6.99 9.23
CA CYS A 284 10.40 5.75 10.00
C CYS A 284 9.02 5.30 10.55
N GLY A 285 8.59 4.08 10.24
CA GLY A 285 7.32 3.50 10.71
C GLY A 285 6.78 2.39 9.82
N VAL A 286 5.67 1.78 10.22
CA VAL A 286 4.93 0.78 9.43
C VAL A 286 4.10 1.52 8.37
N SER A 287 4.34 1.24 7.08
CA SER A 287 3.57 1.81 5.96
C SER A 287 2.93 0.72 5.11
N LEU A 288 1.71 0.95 4.63
CA LEU A 288 1.06 0.04 3.68
C LEU A 288 1.68 0.17 2.29
N ARG A 289 2.02 -0.96 1.66
CA ARG A 289 2.65 -0.97 0.34
C ARG A 289 1.80 -0.34 -0.76
N SER A 290 0.47 -0.46 -0.65
CA SER A 290 -0.50 0.20 -1.54
C SER A 290 -0.31 1.72 -1.65
N HIS A 291 0.25 2.37 -0.64
CA HIS A 291 0.50 3.81 -0.67
C HIS A 291 1.59 4.20 -1.68
N ARG A 292 2.49 3.27 -2.03
CA ARG A 292 3.52 3.48 -3.06
C ARG A 292 2.97 3.52 -4.47
N MET A 293 1.76 3.01 -4.68
CA MET A 293 1.08 3.00 -5.97
C MET A 293 0.19 4.22 -6.20
N LYS A 294 0.02 5.09 -5.19
CA LYS A 294 -0.84 6.26 -5.30
C LYS A 294 -0.20 7.31 -6.20
N LEU A 295 -0.91 7.73 -7.25
CA LEU A 295 -0.44 8.79 -8.13
C LEU A 295 -0.30 10.11 -7.37
N PRO A 296 0.84 10.83 -7.50
CA PRO A 296 1.00 12.16 -6.94
C PRO A 296 0.04 13.18 -7.55
N ALA A 297 -0.31 14.20 -6.78
CA ALA A 297 -1.12 15.33 -7.27
C ALA A 297 -0.44 16.08 -8.44
N SER A 298 0.89 15.98 -8.58
CA SER A 298 1.66 16.62 -9.66
C SER A 298 1.37 16.05 -11.04
N VAL A 299 0.84 14.83 -11.14
CA VAL A 299 0.51 14.21 -12.44
C VAL A 299 -0.67 14.93 -13.11
N GLY A 300 -1.58 15.54 -12.32
CA GLY A 300 -2.71 16.30 -12.83
C GLY A 300 -3.81 15.44 -13.47
N GLN A 301 -5.06 15.92 -13.41
CA GLN A 301 -6.23 15.11 -13.78
C GLN A 301 -6.24 14.61 -15.23
N LYS A 302 -5.70 15.39 -16.18
CA LYS A 302 -5.66 15.00 -17.60
C LYS A 302 -4.76 13.78 -17.82
N LYS A 303 -3.55 13.80 -17.26
CA LYS A 303 -2.62 12.66 -17.37
C LYS A 303 -3.12 11.46 -16.57
N THR A 304 -3.74 11.67 -15.40
CA THR A 304 -4.37 10.58 -14.64
C THR A 304 -5.43 9.85 -15.46
N LYS A 305 -6.32 10.57 -16.14
CA LYS A 305 -7.32 9.95 -17.03
C LYS A 305 -6.70 9.24 -18.23
N ALA A 306 -5.64 9.82 -18.82
CA ALA A 306 -4.92 9.18 -19.92
C ALA A 306 -4.26 7.85 -19.48
N ILE A 307 -3.70 7.81 -18.27
CA ILE A 307 -3.15 6.58 -17.68
C ILE A 307 -4.27 5.55 -17.46
N GLU A 308 -5.40 5.94 -16.87
CA GLU A 308 -6.54 5.02 -16.64
C GLU A 308 -7.05 4.41 -17.95
N GLN A 309 -7.14 5.23 -19.01
CA GLN A 309 -7.56 4.77 -20.33
C GLN A 309 -6.54 3.81 -20.98
N LEU A 310 -5.25 4.14 -20.94
CA LEU A 310 -4.19 3.26 -21.48
C LEU A 310 -4.11 1.93 -20.72
N LEU A 311 -4.31 1.94 -19.39
CA LEU A 311 -4.39 0.71 -18.60
C LEU A 311 -5.58 -0.15 -19.00
N GLN A 312 -6.74 0.47 -19.23
CA GLN A 312 -7.94 -0.22 -19.69
C GLN A 312 -7.74 -0.84 -21.08
N GLU A 313 -7.06 -0.14 -22.00
CA GLU A 313 -6.74 -0.66 -23.34
C GLU A 313 -5.77 -1.84 -23.31
N LEU A 314 -4.79 -1.83 -22.41
CA LEU A 314 -3.85 -2.94 -22.21
C LEU A 314 -4.45 -4.12 -21.42
N GLY A 315 -5.71 -4.00 -20.96
CA GLY A 315 -6.35 -5.02 -20.13
C GLY A 315 -5.73 -5.15 -18.73
N VAL A 316 -5.04 -4.12 -18.26
CA VAL A 316 -4.40 -4.11 -16.93
C VAL A 316 -5.38 -3.55 -15.90
N GLU A 317 -5.53 -4.24 -14.77
CA GLU A 317 -6.38 -3.80 -13.67
C GLU A 317 -5.90 -2.43 -13.13
N LEU A 318 -6.84 -1.51 -12.87
CA LEU A 318 -6.53 -0.17 -12.36
C LEU A 318 -5.95 -0.18 -10.94
N ASN A 319 -6.33 -1.17 -10.14
CA ASN A 319 -5.92 -1.31 -8.73
C ASN A 319 -5.39 -2.73 -8.46
N PRO A 320 -4.22 -3.11 -9.01
CA PRO A 320 -3.70 -4.45 -8.85
C PRO A 320 -3.25 -4.69 -7.41
N THR A 321 -3.15 -5.96 -7.02
CA THR A 321 -2.76 -6.34 -5.66
C THR A 321 -1.36 -5.80 -5.33
N PRO A 322 -1.18 -5.05 -4.22
CA PRO A 322 0.05 -4.31 -3.94
C PRO A 322 1.14 -5.22 -3.34
N THR A 323 1.73 -6.09 -4.17
CA THR A 323 2.98 -6.82 -3.86
C THR A 323 4.20 -5.96 -4.21
N GLU A 324 5.40 -6.37 -3.81
CA GLU A 324 6.63 -5.62 -4.08
C GLU A 324 6.88 -5.43 -5.58
N ASP A 325 6.90 -6.54 -6.30
CA ASP A 325 7.14 -6.56 -7.73
C ASP A 325 6.02 -5.86 -8.50
N VAL A 326 4.77 -6.04 -8.09
CA VAL A 326 3.63 -5.34 -8.74
C VAL A 326 3.75 -3.84 -8.54
N CYS A 327 4.10 -3.36 -7.34
CA CYS A 327 4.28 -1.92 -7.12
C CYS A 327 5.38 -1.32 -8.01
N GLN A 328 6.50 -2.04 -8.16
CA GLN A 328 7.63 -1.61 -8.98
C GLN A 328 7.22 -1.52 -10.46
N HIS A 329 6.80 -2.63 -11.06
CA HIS A 329 6.47 -2.71 -12.48
C HIS A 329 5.25 -1.84 -12.84
N PHE A 330 4.25 -1.76 -11.97
CA PHE A 330 3.06 -0.93 -12.22
C PHE A 330 3.37 0.57 -12.13
N ASN A 331 4.34 0.99 -11.31
CA ASN A 331 4.78 2.39 -11.28
C ASN A 331 5.62 2.74 -12.52
N GLU A 332 6.51 1.83 -12.92
CA GLU A 332 7.33 1.97 -14.14
C GLU A 332 6.47 2.08 -15.39
N LEU A 333 5.50 1.16 -15.57
CA LEU A 333 4.55 1.21 -16.67
C LEU A 333 3.79 2.55 -16.74
N ARG A 334 3.31 3.05 -15.60
CA ARG A 334 2.60 4.34 -15.55
C ARG A 334 3.50 5.52 -15.85
N ASN A 335 4.79 5.40 -15.55
CA ASN A 335 5.78 6.39 -15.92
C ASN A 335 5.98 6.44 -17.44
N ASP A 336 6.12 5.27 -18.06
CA ASP A 336 6.25 5.14 -19.53
C ASP A 336 4.99 5.65 -20.25
N MET A 337 3.80 5.41 -19.68
CA MET A 337 2.54 5.96 -20.20
C MET A 337 2.52 7.49 -20.19
N VAL A 338 3.06 8.13 -19.16
CA VAL A 338 3.15 9.60 -19.10
C VAL A 338 4.16 10.14 -20.10
N LEU A 339 5.31 9.47 -20.24
CA LEU A 339 6.29 9.82 -21.27
C LEU A 339 5.68 9.71 -22.67
N LEU A 340 4.98 8.60 -22.96
CA LEU A 340 4.28 8.42 -24.24
C LEU A 340 3.24 9.53 -24.48
N TYR A 341 2.49 9.92 -23.46
CA TYR A 341 1.52 11.01 -23.56
C TYR A 341 2.20 12.34 -23.91
N GLU A 342 3.32 12.66 -23.28
CA GLU A 342 4.08 13.89 -23.55
C GLU A 342 4.70 13.88 -24.95
N LEU A 343 5.25 12.75 -25.39
CA LEU A 343 5.79 12.58 -26.74
C LEU A 343 4.71 12.73 -27.82
N LYS A 344 3.51 12.17 -27.60
CA LYS A 344 2.36 12.39 -28.50
C LYS A 344 1.98 13.86 -28.59
N MET A 345 2.04 14.60 -27.48
CA MET A 345 1.74 16.03 -27.47
C MET A 345 2.80 16.87 -28.17
N ALA A 346 4.08 16.54 -27.97
CA ALA A 346 5.17 17.17 -28.70
C ALA A 346 5.05 16.91 -30.21
N LEU A 347 4.77 15.67 -30.61
CA LEU A 347 4.57 15.30 -32.01
C LEU A 347 3.43 16.09 -32.66
N ALA A 348 2.26 16.15 -32.01
CA ALA A 348 1.12 16.91 -32.51
C ALA A 348 1.44 18.41 -32.68
N THR A 349 2.27 18.97 -31.80
CA THR A 349 2.74 20.36 -31.91
C THR A 349 3.63 20.53 -33.13
N CYS A 350 4.61 19.64 -33.32
CA CYS A 350 5.48 19.66 -34.50
C CYS A 350 4.71 19.48 -35.81
N GLU A 351 3.70 18.60 -35.85
CA GLU A 351 2.84 18.40 -37.02
C GLU A 351 2.03 19.66 -37.35
N TYR A 352 1.48 20.33 -36.32
CA TYR A 352 0.76 21.59 -36.50
C TYR A 352 1.66 22.71 -37.02
N GLU A 353 2.88 22.83 -36.48
CA GLU A 353 3.88 23.80 -36.97
C GLU A 353 4.26 23.51 -38.42
N LEU A 354 4.49 22.24 -38.78
CA LEU A 354 4.81 21.84 -40.15
C LEU A 354 3.67 22.18 -41.11
N GLN A 355 2.41 21.89 -40.75
CA GLN A 355 1.25 22.27 -41.55
C GLN A 355 1.13 23.80 -41.71
N THR A 356 1.41 24.55 -40.65
CA THR A 356 1.40 26.01 -40.68
C THR A 356 2.48 26.56 -41.62
N LEU A 357 3.71 26.03 -41.53
CA LEU A 357 4.81 26.40 -42.41
C LEU A 357 4.52 26.02 -43.87
N ARG A 358 3.91 24.86 -44.10
CA ARG A 358 3.48 24.42 -45.44
C ARG A 358 2.52 25.42 -46.06
N HIS A 359 1.50 25.85 -45.30
CA HIS A 359 0.53 26.83 -45.79
C HIS A 359 1.19 28.20 -46.07
N GLN A 360 2.09 28.66 -45.20
CA GLN A 360 2.85 29.90 -45.42
C GLN A 360 3.72 29.82 -46.68
N TYR A 361 4.37 28.68 -46.92
CA TYR A 361 5.19 28.47 -48.09
C TYR A 361 4.35 28.48 -49.38
N GLU A 362 3.21 27.80 -49.39
CA GLU A 362 2.28 27.75 -50.52
C GLU A 362 1.76 29.15 -50.92
N VAL A 363 1.54 30.03 -49.93
CA VAL A 363 1.15 31.43 -50.17
C VAL A 363 2.30 32.26 -50.75
N LEU A 364 3.56 31.98 -50.41
CA LEU A 364 4.73 32.76 -50.82
C LEU A 364 5.34 32.29 -52.15
N ALA A 365 5.13 31.04 -52.56
CA ALA A 365 5.70 30.46 -53.77
C ALA A 365 4.71 29.52 -54.48
N PRO A 366 3.66 30.07 -55.13
CA PRO A 366 2.60 29.27 -55.77
C PRO A 366 3.09 28.36 -56.91
N ASP A 367 4.22 28.69 -57.54
CA ASP A 367 4.75 27.96 -58.71
C ASP A 367 5.85 26.92 -58.39
N LYS A 368 6.13 26.65 -57.11
CA LYS A 368 7.12 25.62 -56.70
C LYS A 368 6.49 24.58 -55.76
N VAL A 369 6.20 23.41 -56.32
CA VAL A 369 5.80 22.23 -55.53
C VAL A 369 7.02 21.71 -54.75
N ILE A 370 6.91 21.63 -53.43
CA ILE A 370 7.88 20.91 -52.60
C ILE A 370 7.53 19.42 -52.64
N GLU A 371 8.36 18.62 -53.30
CA GLU A 371 8.44 17.19 -53.01
C GLU A 371 9.37 17.00 -51.79
N MET A 372 8.78 16.59 -50.68
CA MET A 372 9.50 16.12 -49.49
C MET A 372 9.12 14.66 -49.23
N PRO A 373 10.05 13.86 -48.68
CA PRO A 373 9.92 12.41 -48.63
C PRO A 373 8.74 11.98 -47.76
N ALA A 374 7.98 11.00 -48.27
CA ALA A 374 6.96 10.29 -47.54
C ALA A 374 7.61 9.47 -46.42
N SER A 375 7.91 10.11 -45.30
CA SER A 375 8.37 9.45 -44.09
C SER A 375 7.95 10.24 -42.85
N SER A 376 6.65 10.53 -42.77
CA SER A 376 5.98 10.46 -41.47
C SER A 376 6.00 8.99 -41.04
N PRO A 377 6.60 8.63 -39.89
CA PRO A 377 6.50 7.28 -39.36
C PRO A 377 5.08 7.11 -38.82
N THR A 378 4.15 6.82 -39.72
CA THR A 378 2.97 6.05 -39.34
C THR A 378 3.51 4.69 -38.92
N LEU A 379 3.82 4.52 -37.63
CA LEU A 379 4.20 3.23 -37.10
C LEU A 379 3.02 2.29 -37.31
N LEU A 380 3.16 1.50 -38.37
CA LEU A 380 2.47 0.25 -38.60
C LEU A 380 2.73 -0.63 -37.37
N LEU A 381 1.81 -0.60 -36.41
CA LEU A 381 1.62 -1.73 -35.53
C LEU A 381 0.71 -2.71 -36.28
N GLU A 382 1.33 -3.48 -37.17
CA GLU A 382 0.71 -4.63 -37.80
C GLU A 382 0.51 -5.69 -36.70
N THR A 383 -0.61 -5.60 -35.99
CA THR A 383 -1.05 -6.63 -35.07
C THR A 383 -1.45 -7.85 -35.88
N THR A 384 -0.71 -8.94 -35.66
CA THR A 384 -1.06 -10.30 -36.05
C THR A 384 -2.54 -10.56 -35.74
N LYS A 385 -3.30 -10.94 -36.78
CA LYS A 385 -4.72 -11.28 -36.69
C LYS A 385 -4.91 -12.47 -35.74
N VAL A 386 -5.60 -12.24 -34.64
CA VAL A 386 -6.32 -13.29 -33.90
C VAL A 386 -7.76 -12.81 -33.77
N ASP A 387 -8.68 -13.57 -34.35
CA ASP A 387 -10.12 -13.31 -34.40
C ASP A 387 -10.74 -13.23 -33.00
N SER A 388 -11.41 -12.10 -32.68
CA SER A 388 -12.65 -12.04 -31.88
C SER A 388 -13.22 -10.62 -31.80
N PRO A 389 -14.56 -10.44 -31.64
CA PRO A 389 -15.25 -9.22 -32.04
C PRO A 389 -15.50 -8.27 -30.87
N SER A 390 -14.76 -7.16 -30.80
CA SER A 390 -15.27 -5.92 -30.21
C SER A 390 -14.53 -4.72 -30.80
N LYS A 391 -15.25 -3.85 -31.52
CA LYS A 391 -14.70 -2.62 -32.09
C LYS A 391 -14.47 -1.60 -30.96
N GLY A 392 -13.24 -1.56 -30.44
CA GLY A 392 -12.69 -0.42 -29.69
C GLY A 392 -11.83 0.44 -30.62
N LYS A 393 -11.91 1.77 -30.47
CA LYS A 393 -11.13 2.74 -31.26
C LYS A 393 -9.63 2.61 -30.98
N ALA A 394 -8.81 2.81 -32.01
CA ALA A 394 -7.35 2.67 -31.96
C ALA A 394 -6.66 3.77 -31.13
N ILE A 395 -5.47 3.43 -30.63
CA ILE A 395 -4.53 4.22 -29.78
C ILE A 395 -4.20 5.64 -30.31
N SER A 396 -4.56 5.96 -31.56
CA SER A 396 -4.34 7.25 -32.22
C SER A 396 -5.45 8.29 -32.01
N GLU A 397 -6.66 7.92 -31.60
CA GLU A 397 -7.84 8.81 -31.60
C GLU A 397 -8.12 9.56 -30.27
N ILE A 398 -7.27 9.42 -29.24
CA ILE A 398 -7.64 9.78 -27.86
C ILE A 398 -7.46 11.28 -27.54
N ILE A 399 -6.93 12.06 -28.48
CA ILE A 399 -6.87 13.52 -28.35
C ILE A 399 -7.79 14.13 -29.39
N ASP A 400 -8.98 14.53 -28.94
CA ASP A 400 -9.90 15.38 -29.68
C ASP A 400 -9.23 16.75 -29.90
N VAL A 401 -8.54 16.89 -31.03
CA VAL A 401 -8.05 18.17 -31.56
C VAL A 401 -9.12 18.73 -32.52
N GLY A 402 -10.34 18.91 -32.00
CA GLY A 402 -11.42 19.64 -32.64
C GLY A 402 -11.35 21.14 -32.29
N GLY A 403 -10.48 21.89 -32.97
CA GLY A 403 -10.51 23.35 -32.93
C GLY A 403 -11.73 23.89 -33.70
N THR A 404 -12.83 24.16 -33.00
CA THR A 404 -13.93 24.94 -33.57
C THR A 404 -13.59 26.43 -33.51
N ALA A 405 -13.56 27.06 -34.68
CA ALA A 405 -13.41 28.51 -34.81
C ALA A 405 -14.59 29.22 -34.12
N GLY A 406 -14.29 29.99 -33.08
CA GLY A 406 -15.30 30.74 -32.33
C GLY A 406 -14.69 31.89 -31.52
N THR A 407 -14.44 33.01 -32.20
CA THR A 407 -14.34 34.42 -31.71
C THR A 407 -13.56 34.78 -30.43
N PRO A 408 -12.83 35.93 -30.42
CA PRO A 408 -11.87 36.26 -29.37
C PRO A 408 -12.52 36.62 -28.03
N ASN A 409 -11.94 36.06 -26.97
CA ASN A 409 -12.36 36.13 -25.58
C ASN A 409 -12.05 37.51 -24.94
N ARG A 410 -12.75 38.57 -25.39
CA ARG A 410 -12.61 39.93 -24.82
C ARG A 410 -13.64 40.27 -23.73
N LYS A 411 -14.50 39.34 -23.29
CA LYS A 411 -15.61 39.64 -22.35
C LYS A 411 -15.41 39.22 -20.88
N ARG A 412 -14.32 38.56 -20.49
CA ARG A 412 -14.10 38.19 -19.06
C ARG A 412 -13.32 39.20 -18.20
N ARG A 413 -12.66 40.21 -18.79
CA ARG A 413 -11.94 41.25 -18.02
C ARG A 413 -12.84 42.40 -17.55
N ALA A 414 -13.84 42.80 -18.33
CA ALA A 414 -14.72 43.93 -17.98
C ALA A 414 -15.70 43.65 -16.82
N ALA A 415 -16.16 42.40 -16.66
CA ALA A 415 -17.07 42.01 -15.57
C ALA A 415 -16.40 41.97 -14.18
N ILE A 416 -15.10 41.69 -14.14
CA ILE A 416 -14.33 41.63 -12.89
C ILE A 416 -14.02 43.05 -12.38
N GLU A 417 -13.73 43.99 -13.29
CA GLU A 417 -13.48 45.39 -12.97
C GLU A 417 -14.72 46.10 -12.40
N GLN A 418 -15.92 45.85 -12.93
CA GLN A 418 -17.15 46.41 -12.37
C GLN A 418 -17.50 45.82 -10.99
N SER A 419 -17.23 44.53 -10.75
CA SER A 419 -17.46 43.91 -9.43
C SER A 419 -16.56 44.46 -8.33
N ASN A 420 -15.36 44.93 -8.70
CA ASN A 420 -14.39 45.51 -7.76
C ASN A 420 -14.65 46.99 -7.46
N LEU A 421 -15.28 47.73 -8.39
CA LEU A 421 -15.74 49.10 -8.15
C LEU A 421 -16.96 49.15 -7.22
N LEU A 422 -17.95 48.25 -7.39
CA LEU A 422 -19.10 48.18 -6.48
C LEU A 422 -18.73 47.76 -5.05
N LYS A 423 -17.64 47.01 -4.86
CA LYS A 423 -17.13 46.65 -3.52
C LYS A 423 -16.40 47.79 -2.82
N LYS A 424 -15.88 48.78 -3.56
CA LYS A 424 -15.24 49.98 -2.97
C LYS A 424 -16.24 51.04 -2.52
N PHE A 425 -17.42 51.12 -3.13
CA PHE A 425 -18.49 52.03 -2.70
C PHE A 425 -19.34 51.53 -1.53
N LYS A 426 -19.17 50.26 -1.11
CA LYS A 426 -19.89 49.68 0.04
C LYS A 426 -19.04 49.64 1.32
N LYS A 427 -17.87 50.28 1.30
CA LYS A 427 -16.89 50.34 2.40
C LYS A 427 -16.36 51.75 2.70
N MET A 428 -16.90 52.76 2.03
CA MET A 428 -17.08 54.11 2.58
C MET A 428 -18.55 54.22 3.01
#